data_AF-A0A7S0ZSA4-F1
#
_entry.id   AF-A0A7S0ZSA4-F1
#
_cell.length_a   1.000
_cell.length_b   1.000
_cell.length_c   1.000
_cell.angle_alpha   90.00
_cell.angle_beta   90.00
_cell.angle_gamma   90.00
#
_symmetry.space_group_name_H-M   'P 1'
#
loop_
_entity.id
_entity.type
_entity.pdbx_description
1 polymer ?
#
loop_
_entity_poly.entity_id
_entity_poly.type
_entity_poly.pdbx_seq_one_letter_code
_entity_poly.pdbx_strand_id
1 'polypeptide(L)'
;ILYERLVPRYRERHFHFTRLLNTLEYRERDTAPMGILEYIDRPGELRPANPVGVARMQHVAQQFLATRRGRRKHLGEMKKILELPDAPLDQRVLHQCSFECAKFGTD
;
A
#
# COMPACT_ATOMS: atom_id res chain seq x y z
N ILE A 1 -1.96 -12.75 21.54
CA ILE A 1 -1.70 -12.82 20.06
C ILE A 1 -2.71 -12.01 19.23
N LEU A 2 -4.02 -12.27 19.25
CA LEU A 2 -5.01 -11.57 18.39
C LEU A 2 -4.98 -10.04 18.61
N TYR A 3 -5.29 -9.59 19.83
CA TYR A 3 -5.33 -8.16 20.15
C TYR A 3 -3.95 -7.50 20.18
N GLU A 4 -2.92 -8.21 20.62
CA GLU A 4 -1.58 -7.63 20.78
C GLU A 4 -0.79 -7.55 19.48
N ARG A 5 -1.09 -8.41 18.49
CA ARG A 5 -0.32 -8.48 17.24
C ARG A 5 -1.14 -8.22 15.98
N LEU A 6 -2.32 -8.81 15.84
CA LEU A 6 -3.11 -8.67 14.62
C LEU A 6 -3.82 -7.32 14.55
N VAL A 7 -4.40 -6.85 15.67
CA VAL A 7 -5.07 -5.54 15.70
C VAL A 7 -4.10 -4.39 15.37
N PRO A 8 -2.90 -4.27 15.99
CA PRO A 8 -1.96 -3.22 15.63
C PRO A 8 -1.43 -3.33 14.20
N ARG A 9 -1.18 -4.55 13.70
CA ARG A 9 -0.73 -4.78 12.32
C ARG A 9 -1.74 -4.24 11.30
N TYR A 10 -3.02 -4.39 11.59
CA TYR A 10 -4.09 -4.06 10.66
C TYR A 10 -4.82 -2.76 10.97
N ARG A 11 -4.27 -1.91 11.84
CA ARG A 11 -4.88 -0.62 12.22
C ARG A 11 -5.28 0.26 11.02
N GLU A 12 -4.51 0.19 9.94
CA GLU A 12 -4.68 1.00 8.72
C GLU A 12 -5.31 0.22 7.56
N ARG A 13 -5.58 -1.06 7.76
CA ARG A 13 -6.16 -1.96 6.78
C ARG A 13 -7.59 -2.26 7.23
N HIS A 14 -8.61 -1.78 6.53
CA HIS A 14 -9.99 -2.07 6.93
C HIS A 14 -10.49 -3.43 6.44
N PHE A 15 -9.93 -3.94 5.34
CA PHE A 15 -10.33 -5.18 4.69
C PHE A 15 -9.13 -5.92 4.08
N HIS A 16 -9.36 -7.15 3.63
CA HIS A 16 -8.34 -7.99 2.96
C HIS A 16 -7.15 -8.32 3.88
N PHE A 17 -7.45 -8.89 5.05
CA PHE A 17 -6.44 -9.34 6.02
C PHE A 17 -5.76 -10.65 5.63
N THR A 18 -6.42 -11.43 4.80
CA THR A 18 -5.97 -12.75 4.38
C THR A 18 -5.81 -12.82 2.88
N ARG A 19 -4.85 -13.62 2.44
CA ARG A 19 -4.64 -13.98 1.04
C ARG A 19 -4.82 -15.48 0.89
N LEU A 20 -5.56 -15.87 -0.13
CA LEU A 20 -5.62 -17.25 -0.61
C LEU A 20 -4.68 -17.39 -1.81
N LEU A 21 -3.77 -18.36 -1.76
CA LEU A 21 -2.89 -18.74 -2.85
C LEU A 21 -3.19 -20.16 -3.26
N ASN A 22 -3.37 -20.36 -4.56
CA ASN A 22 -3.44 -21.71 -5.12
C ASN A 22 -2.01 -22.22 -5.27
N THR A 23 -1.69 -23.37 -4.68
CA THR A 23 -0.36 -24.00 -4.81
C THR A 23 -0.19 -24.69 -6.16
N LEU A 24 -1.29 -24.88 -6.91
CA LEU A 24 -1.34 -25.68 -8.14
C LEU A 24 -0.91 -27.13 -7.92
N GLU A 25 -1.05 -27.60 -6.69
CA GLU A 25 -0.69 -28.95 -6.26
C GLU A 25 -1.92 -29.65 -5.68
N TYR A 26 -1.89 -30.98 -5.77
CA TYR A 26 -2.89 -31.85 -5.16
C TYR A 26 -2.29 -32.53 -3.94
N ARG A 27 -3.13 -32.77 -2.93
CA ARG A 27 -2.76 -33.56 -1.77
C ARG A 27 -2.48 -35.00 -2.19
N GLU A 28 -1.40 -35.56 -1.67
CA GLU A 28 -1.09 -36.97 -1.85
C GLU A 28 -2.21 -37.84 -1.24
N ARG A 29 -2.53 -38.94 -1.93
CA ARG A 29 -3.52 -39.99 -1.57
C ARG A 29 -4.98 -39.73 -1.97
N ASP A 30 -5.47 -38.50 -1.96
CA ASP A 30 -6.89 -38.23 -2.29
C ASP A 30 -7.09 -37.17 -3.37
N THR A 31 -6.00 -36.64 -3.94
CA THR A 31 -6.03 -35.69 -5.05
C THR A 31 -6.88 -34.45 -4.70
N ALA A 32 -6.99 -34.10 -3.42
CA ALA A 32 -7.70 -32.90 -3.01
C ALA A 32 -6.89 -31.66 -3.44
N PRO A 33 -7.51 -30.65 -4.07
CA PRO A 33 -6.80 -29.42 -4.44
C PRO A 33 -6.35 -28.68 -3.19
N MET A 34 -5.10 -28.22 -3.18
CA MET A 34 -4.51 -27.53 -2.05
C MET A 34 -4.44 -26.01 -2.26
N GLY A 35 -4.48 -25.28 -1.16
CA GLY A 35 -4.32 -23.84 -1.15
C GLY A 35 -3.73 -23.37 0.17
N ILE A 36 -3.01 -22.25 0.12
CA ILE A 36 -2.44 -21.61 1.30
C ILE A 36 -3.29 -20.39 1.63
N LEU A 37 -3.78 -20.34 2.87
CA LEU A 37 -4.38 -19.15 3.45
C LEU A 37 -3.36 -18.50 4.39
N GLU A 38 -2.98 -17.25 4.11
CA GLU A 38 -2.04 -16.52 4.96
C GLU A 38 -2.54 -15.14 5.34
N TYR A 39 -2.03 -14.62 6.46
CA TYR A 39 -2.18 -13.24 6.87
C TYR A 39 -1.31 -12.31 6.01
N ILE A 40 -1.90 -11.23 5.51
CA ILE A 40 -1.20 -10.15 4.80
C ILE A 40 -0.35 -9.33 5.77
N ASP A 41 0.75 -8.73 5.30
CA ASP A 41 1.67 -7.91 6.10
C ASP A 41 2.34 -8.70 7.25
N ARG A 42 2.36 -10.03 7.17
CA ARG A 42 3.12 -10.88 8.12
C ARG A 42 4.61 -10.91 7.74
N PRO A 43 5.53 -11.09 8.71
CA PRO A 43 6.92 -11.38 8.40
C PRO A 43 7.05 -12.60 7.47
N GLY A 44 7.80 -12.44 6.37
CA GLY A 44 8.00 -13.49 5.38
C GLY A 44 6.73 -13.89 4.61
N GLU A 45 5.82 -12.94 4.34
CA GLU A 45 4.67 -13.18 3.45
C GLU A 45 5.12 -13.66 2.06
N LEU A 46 4.36 -14.58 1.46
CA LEU A 46 4.74 -15.22 0.20
C LEU A 46 4.77 -14.24 -0.98
N ARG A 47 3.98 -13.17 -0.89
CA ARG A 47 3.90 -12.11 -1.89
C ARG A 47 3.68 -10.76 -1.21
N PRO A 48 4.34 -9.68 -1.67
CA PRO A 48 4.04 -8.34 -1.15
C PRO A 48 2.59 -7.95 -1.43
N ALA A 49 1.86 -7.51 -0.40
CA ALA A 49 0.54 -6.90 -0.59
C ALA A 49 0.65 -5.45 -1.10
N ASN A 50 -0.45 -4.94 -1.67
CA ASN A 50 -0.53 -3.52 -1.96
C ASN A 50 -0.51 -2.72 -0.64
N PRO A 51 0.29 -1.64 -0.56
CA PRO A 51 0.36 -0.82 0.63
C PRO A 51 -0.97 -0.08 0.84
N VAL A 52 -1.33 0.13 2.10
CA VAL A 52 -2.53 0.86 2.55
C VAL A 52 -2.14 1.94 3.57
N GLY A 53 -3.06 2.83 3.91
CA GLY A 53 -2.83 3.87 4.93
C GLY A 53 -1.58 4.72 4.67
N VAL A 54 -0.74 4.86 5.70
CA VAL A 54 0.50 5.64 5.66
C VAL A 54 1.48 5.08 4.62
N ALA A 55 1.62 3.75 4.56
CA ALA A 55 2.50 3.09 3.60
C ALA A 55 2.06 3.37 2.15
N ARG A 56 0.74 3.51 1.90
CA ARG A 56 0.23 3.91 0.59
C ARG A 56 0.64 5.33 0.24
N MET A 57 0.50 6.27 1.17
CA MET A 57 0.88 7.67 0.96
C MET A 57 2.37 7.80 0.65
N GLN A 58 3.23 7.07 1.36
CA GLN A 58 4.67 7.02 1.10
C GLN A 58 4.97 6.44 -0.28
N HIS A 59 4.32 5.33 -0.64
CA HIS A 59 4.48 4.70 -1.96
C HIS A 59 4.05 5.64 -3.09
N VAL A 60 2.95 6.37 -2.91
CA VAL A 60 2.43 7.35 -3.88
C VAL A 60 3.40 8.51 -4.02
N ALA A 61 3.89 9.09 -2.93
CA ALA A 61 4.86 10.17 -2.97
C ALA A 61 6.15 9.75 -3.69
N GLN A 62 6.65 8.54 -3.41
CA GLN A 62 7.80 7.98 -4.09
C GLN A 62 7.56 7.84 -5.60
N GLN A 63 6.43 7.25 -6.01
CA GLN A 63 6.08 7.08 -7.42
C GLN A 63 5.84 8.42 -8.13
N PHE A 64 5.23 9.37 -7.43
CA PHE A 64 4.98 10.72 -7.91
C PHE A 64 6.30 11.44 -8.20
N LEU A 65 7.27 11.39 -7.29
CA LEU A 65 8.55 12.06 -7.45
C LEU A 65 9.51 11.35 -8.42
N ALA A 66 9.37 10.04 -8.62
CA ALA A 66 10.29 9.24 -9.42
C ALA A 66 10.28 9.56 -10.93
N THR A 67 9.11 9.82 -11.54
CA THR A 67 9.01 9.99 -13.00
C THR A 67 7.92 10.99 -13.40
N ARG A 68 8.06 11.61 -14.59
CA ARG A 68 7.01 12.47 -15.17
C ARG A 68 5.68 11.74 -15.34
N ARG A 69 5.72 10.46 -15.75
CA ARG A 69 4.51 9.61 -15.85
C ARG A 69 3.89 9.38 -14.47
N GLY A 70 4.72 9.14 -13.46
CA GLY A 70 4.30 9.03 -12.06
C GLY A 70 3.59 10.28 -11.57
N ARG A 71 4.15 11.47 -11.83
CA ARG A 71 3.50 12.76 -11.51
C ARG A 71 2.10 12.85 -12.08
N ARG A 72 1.94 12.59 -13.38
CA ARG A 72 0.63 12.61 -14.06
C ARG A 72 -0.34 11.57 -13.47
N LYS A 73 0.15 10.35 -13.23
CA LYS A 73 -0.67 9.24 -12.72
C LYS A 73 -1.18 9.50 -11.31
N HIS A 74 -0.35 10.09 -10.44
CA HIS A 74 -0.62 10.24 -9.02
C HIS A 74 -1.01 11.66 -8.61
N LEU A 75 -1.19 12.59 -9.56
CA LEU A 75 -1.49 14.00 -9.26
C LEU A 75 -2.72 14.17 -8.36
N GLY A 76 -3.83 13.52 -8.70
CA GLY A 76 -5.08 13.65 -7.93
C GLY A 76 -4.96 13.08 -6.51
N GLU A 77 -4.25 11.96 -6.34
CA GLU A 77 -4.00 11.34 -5.03
C GLU A 77 -3.04 12.20 -4.20
N MET A 78 -2.01 12.77 -4.83
CA MET A 78 -1.04 13.64 -4.17
C MET A 78 -1.65 14.97 -3.71
N LYS A 79 -2.52 15.61 -4.51
CA LYS A 79 -3.26 16.81 -4.09
C LYS A 79 -4.07 16.56 -2.81
N LYS A 80 -4.81 15.45 -2.78
CA LYS A 80 -5.58 15.05 -1.58
C LYS A 80 -4.68 14.84 -0.36
N ILE A 81 -3.51 14.23 -0.54
CA ILE A 81 -2.56 14.03 0.56
C ILE A 81 -2.01 15.37 1.06
N LEU A 82 -1.76 16.35 0.19
CA LEU A 82 -1.28 17.68 0.58
C LEU A 82 -2.34 18.51 1.33
N GLU A 83 -3.62 18.22 1.11
CA GLU A 83 -4.75 18.84 1.82
C GLU A 83 -4.95 18.26 3.24
N LEU A 84 -4.33 17.12 3.57
CA LEU A 84 -4.42 16.54 4.91
C LEU A 84 -3.59 17.37 5.90
N PRO A 85 -4.18 17.77 7.06
CA PRO A 85 -3.50 18.63 8.03
C PRO A 85 -2.25 17.97 8.64
N ASP A 86 -2.32 16.66 8.90
CA ASP A 86 -1.23 15.87 9.49
C ASP A 86 -0.78 14.76 8.53
N ALA A 87 -0.40 15.14 7.31
CA ALA A 87 0.11 14.18 6.33
C ALA A 87 1.36 13.46 6.89
N PRO A 88 1.36 12.11 6.94
CA PRO A 88 2.42 11.31 7.58
C PRO A 88 3.64 11.12 6.65
N LEU A 89 4.12 12.23 6.09
CA LEU A 89 5.28 12.31 5.19
C LEU A 89 6.29 13.34 5.73
N ASP A 90 7.57 13.18 5.38
CA ASP A 90 8.60 14.16 5.71
C ASP A 90 8.27 15.53 5.07
N GLN A 91 8.46 16.61 5.82
CA GLN A 91 8.27 18.00 5.38
C GLN A 91 9.02 18.31 4.09
N ARG A 92 10.22 17.75 3.91
CA ARG A 92 10.99 17.91 2.66
C ARG A 92 10.28 17.30 1.45
N VAL A 93 9.71 16.11 1.64
CA VAL A 93 8.94 15.40 0.62
C VAL A 93 7.65 16.16 0.30
N LEU A 94 6.95 16.64 1.33
CA LEU A 94 5.73 17.44 1.16
C LEU A 94 6.01 18.73 0.36
N HIS A 95 7.07 19.45 0.71
CA HIS A 95 7.48 20.65 -0.02
C HIS A 95 7.78 20.35 -1.49
N GLN A 96 8.53 19.28 -1.77
CA GLN A 96 8.85 18.88 -3.14
C GLN A 96 7.60 18.45 -3.93
N CYS A 97 6.70 17.67 -3.32
CA CYS A 97 5.44 17.27 -3.92
C CYS A 97 4.55 18.49 -4.20
N SER A 98 4.47 19.44 -3.27
CA SER A 98 3.71 20.68 -3.43
C SER A 98 4.23 21.50 -4.62
N PHE A 99 5.54 21.71 -4.70
CA PHE A 99 6.17 22.39 -5.84
C PHE A 99 5.86 21.71 -7.18
N GLU A 100 5.93 20.38 -7.23
CA GLU A 100 5.66 19.62 -8.45
C GLU A 100 4.16 19.62 -8.81
N CYS A 101 3.26 19.60 -7.83
CA CYS A 101 1.82 19.75 -8.04
C CYS A 101 1.46 21.12 -8.61
N ALA A 102 2.12 22.19 -8.16
CA ALA A 102 1.88 23.56 -8.63
C ALA A 102 2.15 23.73 -10.13
N LYS A 103 3.09 22.97 -10.71
CA LYS A 103 3.39 22.98 -12.16
C LYS A 103 2.24 22.46 -13.04
N PHE A 104 1.28 21.76 -12.44
CA PHE A 104 0.07 21.30 -13.14
C PHE A 104 -1.10 22.27 -12.94
N GLY A 105 -0.87 23.45 -12.35
CA GLY A 105 -1.84 24.52 -12.17
C GLY A 105 -1.64 25.63 -13.20
N THR A 106 -2.30 25.48 -14.35
CA THR A 106 -2.88 26.58 -15.15
C THR A 106 -4.04 25.95 -15.91
N ASP A 107 -5.24 26.07 -15.34
CA ASP A 107 -6.52 26.23 -16.03
C ASP A 107 -7.40 27.07 -15.10
#